data_AF-A0A2M6XRU8-F1
#
_entry.id   AF-A0A2M6XRU8-F1
#
_cell.length_a   1.000
_cell.length_b   1.000
_cell.length_c   1.000
_cell.angle_alpha   90.00
_cell.angle_beta   90.00
_cell.angle_gamma   90.00
#
_symmetry.space_group_name_H-M   'P 1'
#
loop_
_entity.id
_entity.type
_entity.pdbx_description
1 polymer ?
#
loop_
_entity_poly.entity_id
_entity_poly.type
_entity_poly.pdbx_seq_one_letter_code
_entity_poly.pdbx_strand_id
1 'polypeptide(L)'
;MADIYNVSNDEDIAILKLRNPNNKIFTYIDITKGNSSSLRLGDKLTLYGYPPDFGDNITFTDGSFSGIEGNYLKTNAIVEHGNSGGGAYLENGNFIGIPSAAKVAKLNTIGYILSIDKIKSWMNGSSYAYNSGVNNNYSRVAYLLDEIDLSALDSLGLFIPGDEIRDDTVKEQKPAANIDTKLSSRLKGKLLLQVEDRGRIWYVNPDDSQKFEVTFANALPLFQKFALGITNKDLSGIPQNNEAWTSSIGNRLKGKLLLQVEDKGRIWYVDFNGKKWEVTWANLMGLFQKLALGITNADLNKIEVVSLE
;
A
#
# COMPACT_ATOMS: atom_id res chain seq x y z
N MET A 1 -9.80 4.62 -39.77
CA MET A 1 -9.59 3.15 -39.80
C MET A 1 -8.15 2.86 -39.41
N ALA A 2 -7.91 1.82 -38.64
CA ALA A 2 -6.59 1.43 -38.18
C ALA A 2 -6.34 -0.05 -38.48
N ASP A 3 -5.07 -0.40 -38.68
CA ASP A 3 -4.63 -1.78 -38.84
C ASP A 3 -3.88 -2.21 -37.58
N ILE A 4 -4.04 -3.47 -37.17
CA ILE A 4 -3.24 -4.03 -36.08
C ILE A 4 -1.78 -4.08 -36.55
N TYR A 5 -0.90 -3.43 -35.79
CA TYR A 5 0.53 -3.41 -36.05
C TYR A 5 1.28 -4.44 -35.21
N ASN A 6 0.95 -4.53 -33.91
CA ASN A 6 1.52 -5.52 -33.00
C ASN A 6 0.56 -5.78 -31.83
N VAL A 7 0.61 -6.98 -31.23
CA VAL A 7 -0.21 -7.35 -30.07
C VAL A 7 0.60 -8.24 -29.14
N SER A 8 0.40 -8.08 -27.84
CA SER A 8 0.82 -9.06 -26.83
C SER A 8 -0.38 -9.45 -25.99
N ASN A 9 -0.70 -10.74 -26.00
CA ASN A 9 -1.76 -11.30 -25.15
C ASN A 9 -1.32 -11.36 -23.69
N ASP A 10 -0.04 -11.64 -23.43
CA ASP A 10 0.50 -11.77 -22.07
C ASP A 10 0.50 -10.43 -21.33
N GLU A 11 0.74 -9.35 -22.06
CA GLU A 11 0.83 -7.98 -21.52
C GLU A 11 -0.47 -7.18 -21.72
N ASP A 12 -1.48 -7.80 -22.35
CA ASP A 12 -2.77 -7.20 -22.68
C ASP A 12 -2.66 -5.83 -23.38
N ILE A 13 -1.86 -5.78 -24.45
CA ILE A 13 -1.58 -4.55 -25.21
C ILE A 13 -1.59 -4.77 -26.73
N ALA A 14 -2.06 -3.77 -27.46
CA ALA A 14 -2.00 -3.70 -28.91
C ALA A 14 -1.52 -2.34 -29.41
N ILE A 15 -0.72 -2.34 -30.47
CA ILE A 15 -0.39 -1.15 -31.25
C ILE A 15 -1.19 -1.20 -32.54
N LEU A 16 -1.88 -0.10 -32.84
CA LEU A 16 -2.61 0.07 -34.08
C LEU A 16 -1.95 1.15 -34.93
N LYS A 17 -1.84 0.90 -36.23
CA LYS A 17 -1.38 1.87 -37.22
C LYS A 17 -2.59 2.52 -37.87
N LEU A 18 -2.75 3.83 -37.68
CA LEU A 18 -3.81 4.59 -38.35
C LEU A 18 -3.57 4.62 -39.87
N ARG A 19 -4.59 4.30 -40.66
CA ARG A 19 -4.56 4.51 -42.11
C ARG A 19 -4.64 6.00 -42.40
N ASN A 20 -3.58 6.55 -42.98
CA ASN A 20 -3.45 7.99 -43.24
C ASN A 20 -3.13 8.28 -44.71
N PRO A 21 -4.04 7.99 -45.66
CA PRO A 21 -3.78 8.12 -47.10
C PRO A 21 -3.51 9.58 -47.53
N ASN A 22 -3.95 10.55 -46.73
CA ASN A 22 -3.80 11.97 -47.00
C ASN A 22 -2.62 12.62 -46.24
N ASN A 23 -1.76 11.82 -45.59
CA ASN A 23 -0.60 12.31 -44.81
C ASN A 23 -0.93 13.45 -43.83
N LYS A 24 -2.11 13.41 -43.21
CA LYS A 24 -2.49 14.40 -42.19
C LYS A 24 -1.56 14.29 -40.99
N ILE A 25 -1.14 15.43 -40.45
CA ILE A 25 -0.46 15.51 -39.17
C ILE A 25 -1.55 15.53 -38.09
N PHE A 26 -1.53 14.54 -37.20
CA PHE A 26 -2.44 14.48 -36.07
C PHE A 26 -1.78 15.07 -34.83
N THR A 27 -2.56 15.70 -33.95
CA THR A 27 -2.12 15.97 -32.58
C THR A 27 -1.89 14.63 -31.89
N TYR A 28 -0.72 14.48 -31.26
CA TYR A 28 -0.34 13.25 -30.60
C TYR A 28 0.38 13.55 -29.29
N ILE A 29 0.37 12.56 -28.41
CA ILE A 29 1.19 12.54 -27.20
C ILE A 29 2.35 11.60 -27.48
N ASP A 30 3.55 12.11 -27.28
CA ASP A 30 4.77 11.32 -27.42
C ASP A 30 4.97 10.46 -26.16
N ILE A 31 4.36 9.26 -26.17
CA ILE A 31 4.41 8.35 -25.03
C ILE A 31 5.85 7.88 -24.72
N THR A 32 6.78 7.98 -25.67
CA THR A 32 8.18 7.56 -25.45
C THR A 32 8.90 8.43 -24.43
N LYS A 33 8.40 9.65 -24.21
CA LYS A 33 8.89 10.59 -23.19
C LYS A 33 8.25 10.37 -21.82
N GLY A 34 7.23 9.52 -21.73
CA GLY A 34 6.57 9.19 -20.48
C GLY A 34 7.49 8.41 -19.53
N ASN A 35 7.31 8.62 -18.23
CA ASN A 35 8.06 7.95 -17.17
C ASN A 35 7.14 7.71 -15.98
N SER A 36 7.06 6.46 -15.52
CA SER A 36 6.30 6.06 -14.33
C SER A 36 7.19 5.66 -13.15
N SER A 37 8.50 5.55 -13.35
CA SER A 37 9.48 5.11 -12.35
C SER A 37 9.74 6.14 -11.26
N SER A 38 9.44 7.43 -11.52
CA SER A 38 9.63 8.52 -10.55
C SER A 38 8.38 8.84 -9.73
N LEU A 39 7.28 8.09 -9.90
CA LEU A 39 6.02 8.35 -9.21
C LEU A 39 6.13 8.10 -7.70
N ARG A 40 5.56 9.00 -6.91
CA ARG A 40 5.48 8.93 -5.45
C ARG A 40 4.06 8.72 -5.00
N LEU A 41 3.86 7.91 -3.96
CA LEU A 41 2.52 7.69 -3.39
C LEU A 41 1.83 9.03 -3.10
N GLY A 42 0.59 9.16 -3.58
CA GLY A 42 -0.17 10.39 -3.47
C GLY A 42 -0.06 11.35 -4.67
N ASP A 43 0.87 11.12 -5.60
CA ASP A 43 0.98 11.92 -6.83
C ASP A 43 -0.36 11.95 -7.56
N LYS A 44 -0.80 13.15 -7.94
CA LYS A 44 -2.09 13.35 -8.61
C LYS A 44 -2.02 12.88 -10.05
N LEU A 45 -3.05 12.14 -10.44
CA LEU A 45 -3.19 11.59 -11.77
C LEU A 45 -4.61 11.79 -12.29
N THR A 46 -4.71 11.84 -13.61
CA THR A 46 -5.96 11.99 -14.35
C THR A 46 -6.07 10.88 -15.39
N LEU A 47 -7.28 10.37 -15.60
CA LEU A 47 -7.58 9.32 -16.55
C LEU A 47 -8.63 9.83 -17.54
N TYR A 48 -8.48 9.40 -18.79
CA TYR A 48 -9.40 9.69 -19.86
C TYR A 48 -9.80 8.41 -20.59
N GLY A 49 -11.09 8.20 -20.81
CA GLY A 49 -11.63 7.02 -21.48
C GLY A 49 -13.04 7.25 -22.03
N TYR A 50 -13.66 6.19 -22.57
CA TYR A 50 -15.05 6.21 -23.06
C TYR A 50 -15.87 5.10 -22.39
N PRO A 51 -16.09 5.19 -21.07
CA PRO A 51 -16.90 4.21 -20.36
C PRO A 51 -18.37 4.33 -20.76
N PRO A 52 -18.99 3.29 -21.37
CA PRO A 52 -20.35 3.39 -21.90
C PRO A 52 -21.40 3.77 -20.84
N ASP A 53 -21.18 3.35 -19.60
CA ASP A 53 -22.07 3.66 -18.48
C ASP A 53 -22.07 5.15 -18.10
N PHE A 54 -21.06 5.92 -18.54
CA PHE A 54 -20.99 7.38 -18.33
C PHE A 54 -21.37 8.18 -19.59
N GLY A 55 -21.84 7.50 -20.64
CA GLY A 55 -22.31 8.10 -21.90
C GLY A 55 -21.33 8.00 -23.07
N ASP A 56 -21.69 8.63 -24.18
CA ASP A 56 -20.99 8.46 -25.48
C ASP A 56 -19.72 9.32 -25.64
N ASN A 57 -19.47 10.24 -24.71
CA ASN A 57 -18.38 11.20 -24.77
C ASN A 57 -17.18 10.77 -23.92
N ILE A 58 -16.03 11.39 -24.19
CA ILE A 58 -14.83 11.17 -23.37
C ILE A 58 -15.14 11.56 -21.92
N THR A 59 -14.77 10.68 -20.99
CA THR A 59 -14.92 10.89 -19.56
C THR A 59 -13.56 11.12 -18.91
N PHE A 60 -13.52 12.12 -18.04
CA PHE A 60 -12.39 12.45 -17.18
C PHE A 60 -12.64 11.93 -15.76
N THR A 61 -11.64 11.29 -15.17
CA THR A 61 -11.63 10.95 -13.74
C THR A 61 -10.27 11.30 -13.14
N ASP A 62 -10.23 11.70 -11.87
CA ASP A 62 -8.99 12.01 -11.16
C ASP A 62 -8.80 11.11 -9.94
N GLY A 63 -7.54 11.03 -9.49
CA GLY A 63 -7.18 10.28 -8.30
C GLY A 63 -5.71 10.47 -7.96
N SER A 64 -5.14 9.50 -7.27
CA SER A 64 -3.79 9.55 -6.77
C SER A 64 -3.09 8.21 -6.96
N PHE A 65 -1.80 8.27 -7.29
CA PHE A 65 -0.97 7.08 -7.40
C PHE A 65 -0.92 6.38 -6.04
N SER A 66 -1.35 5.13 -6.03
CA SER A 66 -1.64 4.34 -4.82
C SER A 66 -0.70 3.14 -4.67
N GLY A 67 0.33 3.05 -5.51
CA GLY A 67 1.40 2.05 -5.44
C GLY A 67 1.52 1.21 -6.71
N ILE A 68 2.37 0.18 -6.67
CA ILE A 68 2.67 -0.68 -7.83
C ILE A 68 2.23 -2.11 -7.51
N GLU A 69 1.75 -2.83 -8.52
CA GLU A 69 1.52 -4.27 -8.47
C GLU A 69 1.97 -4.88 -9.80
N GLY A 70 3.13 -5.55 -9.79
CA GLY A 70 3.76 -6.06 -11.00
C GLY A 70 4.00 -4.95 -12.02
N ASN A 71 3.41 -5.08 -13.20
CA ASN A 71 3.54 -4.12 -14.30
C ASN A 71 2.56 -2.93 -14.20
N TYR A 72 1.68 -2.92 -13.19
CA TYR A 72 0.59 -1.97 -13.08
C TYR A 72 0.83 -0.94 -11.97
N LEU A 73 0.45 0.30 -12.26
CA LEU A 73 0.27 1.38 -11.30
C LEU A 73 -1.15 1.30 -10.74
N LYS A 74 -1.29 1.39 -9.42
CA LYS A 74 -2.57 1.42 -8.72
C LYS A 74 -3.04 2.84 -8.53
N THR A 75 -4.34 3.06 -8.62
CA THR A 75 -4.97 4.36 -8.38
C THR A 75 -6.32 4.21 -7.68
N ASN A 76 -6.72 5.22 -6.93
CA ASN A 76 -8.09 5.38 -6.44
C ASN A 76 -8.99 6.17 -7.41
N ALA A 77 -8.49 6.55 -8.58
CA ALA A 77 -9.32 7.13 -9.64
C ALA A 77 -10.36 6.11 -10.11
N ILE A 78 -11.51 6.60 -10.55
CA ILE A 78 -12.60 5.76 -11.08
C ILE A 78 -12.12 5.12 -12.39
N VAL A 79 -12.10 3.79 -12.42
CA VAL A 79 -11.83 2.97 -13.61
C VAL A 79 -13.03 2.05 -13.84
N GLU A 80 -13.61 2.13 -15.03
CA GLU A 80 -14.75 1.31 -15.45
C GLU A 80 -14.47 0.68 -16.82
N HIS A 81 -15.33 -0.26 -17.21
CA HIS A 81 -15.32 -0.79 -18.58
C HIS A 81 -15.44 0.35 -19.59
N GLY A 82 -14.53 0.39 -20.57
CA GLY A 82 -14.39 1.49 -21.54
C GLY A 82 -13.36 2.58 -21.18
N ASN A 83 -12.82 2.55 -19.95
CA ASN A 83 -11.55 3.22 -19.67
C ASN A 83 -10.34 2.41 -20.17
N SER A 84 -10.51 1.09 -20.35
CA SER A 84 -9.49 0.19 -20.90
C SER A 84 -9.02 0.67 -22.29
N GLY A 85 -7.72 0.94 -22.43
CA GLY A 85 -7.14 1.50 -23.67
C GLY A 85 -7.13 3.03 -23.75
N GLY A 86 -7.66 3.71 -22.73
CA GLY A 86 -7.55 5.16 -22.55
C GLY A 86 -6.15 5.61 -22.11
N GLY A 87 -6.05 6.84 -21.60
CA GLY A 87 -4.76 7.40 -21.16
C GLY A 87 -4.77 7.86 -19.70
N ALA A 88 -3.70 7.55 -18.98
CA ALA A 88 -3.44 8.08 -17.64
C ALA A 88 -2.27 9.08 -17.68
N TYR A 89 -2.45 10.22 -16.99
CA TYR A 89 -1.53 11.35 -17.02
C TYR A 89 -1.28 11.91 -15.63
N LEU A 90 -0.15 12.57 -15.45
CA LEU A 90 0.08 13.49 -14.34
C LEU A 90 -0.57 14.85 -14.62
N GLU A 91 -0.70 15.69 -13.59
CA GLU A 91 -1.25 17.06 -13.72
C GLU A 91 -0.50 17.92 -14.75
N ASN A 92 0.78 17.66 -14.97
CA ASN A 92 1.60 18.36 -15.96
C ASN A 92 1.42 17.83 -17.40
N GLY A 93 0.52 16.88 -17.63
CA GLY A 93 0.24 16.28 -18.93
C GLY A 93 1.17 15.12 -19.33
N ASN A 94 2.09 14.70 -18.46
CA ASN A 94 2.96 13.56 -18.74
C ASN A 94 2.17 12.25 -18.75
N PHE A 95 2.29 11.48 -19.83
CA PHE A 95 1.69 10.15 -19.94
C PHE A 95 2.41 9.14 -19.03
N ILE A 96 1.65 8.40 -18.23
CA ILE A 96 2.19 7.43 -17.26
C ILE A 96 1.71 6.00 -17.48
N GLY A 97 0.69 5.79 -18.32
CA GLY A 97 0.24 4.45 -18.67
C GLY A 97 -1.18 4.37 -19.23
N ILE A 98 -1.65 3.15 -19.42
CA ILE A 98 -2.95 2.84 -20.01
C ILE A 98 -3.83 2.22 -18.91
N PRO A 99 -4.99 2.82 -18.54
CA PRO A 99 -5.94 2.13 -17.67
C PRO A 99 -6.33 0.80 -18.32
N SER A 100 -6.29 -0.28 -17.55
CA SER A 100 -6.49 -1.64 -18.08
C SER A 100 -7.59 -2.37 -17.34
N ALA A 101 -7.62 -2.24 -16.02
CA ALA A 101 -8.53 -2.99 -15.18
C ALA A 101 -8.95 -2.21 -13.94
N ALA A 102 -10.04 -2.65 -13.35
CA ALA A 102 -10.50 -2.19 -12.05
C ALA A 102 -10.72 -3.41 -11.17
N LYS A 103 -10.16 -3.41 -9.97
CA LYS A 103 -10.40 -4.45 -8.98
C LYS A 103 -11.41 -3.92 -7.98
N VAL A 104 -12.65 -4.40 -8.12
CA VAL A 104 -13.73 -4.08 -7.19
C VAL A 104 -13.50 -4.86 -5.90
N ALA A 105 -13.35 -4.13 -4.79
CA ALA A 105 -13.41 -4.68 -3.44
C ALA A 105 -14.78 -4.38 -2.82
N LYS A 106 -15.06 -4.98 -1.66
CA LYS A 106 -16.37 -4.92 -0.99
C LYS A 106 -16.90 -3.50 -0.70
N LEU A 107 -16.01 -2.50 -0.61
CA LEU A 107 -16.37 -1.11 -0.26
C LEU A 107 -15.85 -0.07 -1.25
N ASN A 108 -14.84 -0.41 -2.07
CA ASN A 108 -14.15 0.53 -2.96
C ASN A 108 -13.56 -0.23 -4.16
N THR A 109 -13.23 0.49 -5.22
CA THR A 109 -12.54 -0.06 -6.40
C THR A 109 -11.14 0.53 -6.48
N ILE A 110 -10.14 -0.30 -6.76
CA ILE A 110 -8.78 0.16 -7.11
C ILE A 110 -8.60 -0.01 -8.61
N GLY A 111 -8.25 1.09 -9.27
CA GLY A 111 -7.89 1.11 -10.69
C GLY A 111 -6.46 0.63 -10.91
N TYR A 112 -6.25 -0.06 -12.03
CA TYR A 112 -4.95 -0.55 -12.49
C TYR A 112 -4.63 0.06 -13.84
N ILE A 113 -3.45 0.67 -13.94
CA ILE A 113 -2.91 1.33 -15.11
C ILE A 113 -1.66 0.57 -15.53
N LEU A 114 -1.63 -0.04 -16.72
CA LEU A 114 -0.42 -0.64 -17.27
C LEU A 114 0.64 0.45 -17.45
N SER A 115 1.77 0.32 -16.76
CA SER A 115 2.79 1.37 -16.68
C SER A 115 3.45 1.66 -18.03
N ILE A 116 3.75 2.94 -18.30
CA ILE A 116 4.48 3.34 -19.52
C ILE A 116 5.85 2.67 -19.60
N ASP A 117 6.51 2.40 -18.48
CA ASP A 117 7.81 1.73 -18.48
C ASP A 117 7.70 0.29 -18.97
N LYS A 118 6.63 -0.43 -18.58
CA LYS A 118 6.36 -1.76 -19.13
C LYS A 118 6.03 -1.71 -20.62
N ILE A 119 5.19 -0.76 -21.03
CA ILE A 119 4.79 -0.58 -22.44
C ILE A 119 6.04 -0.37 -23.31
N LYS A 120 6.95 0.51 -22.89
CA LYS A 120 8.23 0.75 -23.58
C LYS A 120 9.11 -0.50 -23.63
N SER A 121 9.21 -1.24 -22.52
CA SER A 121 9.96 -2.50 -22.48
C SER A 121 9.43 -3.51 -23.50
N TRP A 122 8.12 -3.67 -23.61
CA TRP A 122 7.50 -4.54 -24.62
C TRP A 122 7.74 -4.04 -26.05
N MET A 123 7.59 -2.74 -26.30
CA MET A 123 7.87 -2.14 -27.61
C MET A 123 9.31 -2.37 -28.08
N ASN A 124 10.25 -2.44 -27.15
CA ASN A 124 11.67 -2.69 -27.41
C ASN A 124 12.02 -4.20 -27.39
N GLY A 125 11.10 -5.08 -27.01
CA GLY A 125 11.37 -6.44 -26.53
C GLY A 125 11.14 -7.62 -27.50
N SER A 126 11.17 -7.41 -28.82
CA SER A 126 11.19 -8.52 -29.79
C SER A 126 12.58 -9.19 -29.87
N SER A 127 12.99 -9.95 -28.84
CA SER A 127 14.00 -11.04 -28.91
C SER A 127 14.23 -11.69 -27.54
N TYR A 128 13.76 -12.93 -27.34
CA TYR A 128 14.38 -13.87 -26.40
C TYR A 128 14.40 -15.27 -27.01
N ALA A 129 15.57 -15.72 -27.45
CA ALA A 129 15.84 -17.10 -27.82
C ALA A 129 16.17 -17.92 -26.54
N TYR A 130 15.62 -19.13 -26.43
CA TYR A 130 15.87 -20.02 -25.30
C TYR A 130 17.01 -21.02 -25.61
N ASN A 131 18.11 -20.86 -24.86
CA ASN A 131 19.03 -21.83 -24.24
C ASN A 131 19.75 -22.93 -25.06
N SER A 132 21.04 -23.13 -24.77
CA SER A 132 21.55 -24.38 -24.13
C SER A 132 23.07 -24.40 -24.12
N GLY A 133 23.68 -24.24 -22.95
CA GLY A 133 25.12 -24.34 -22.82
C GLY A 133 25.69 -24.48 -21.42
N VAL A 134 24.92 -24.51 -20.32
CA VAL A 134 25.41 -25.04 -19.02
C VAL A 134 24.24 -25.51 -18.17
N ASN A 135 24.35 -26.72 -17.64
CA ASN A 135 23.36 -27.41 -16.83
C ASN A 135 23.31 -26.86 -15.41
N ASN A 136 22.39 -25.92 -15.12
CA ASN A 136 22.12 -25.49 -13.76
C ASN A 136 20.60 -25.38 -13.58
N ASN A 137 19.99 -26.45 -13.09
CA ASN A 137 18.62 -26.47 -12.62
C ASN A 137 18.48 -25.59 -11.36
N TYR A 138 18.19 -24.30 -11.48
CA TYR A 138 17.36 -23.53 -10.53
C TYR A 138 16.85 -22.25 -11.20
N SER A 139 15.54 -22.02 -11.08
CA SER A 139 14.76 -20.95 -11.70
C SER A 139 14.96 -19.57 -11.05
N ARG A 140 15.09 -18.54 -11.90
CA ARG A 140 14.80 -17.09 -11.75
C ARG A 140 15.04 -16.43 -10.38
N VAL A 141 16.04 -15.53 -10.29
CA VAL A 141 15.88 -14.09 -9.94
C VAL A 141 17.17 -13.35 -10.37
N ALA A 142 17.03 -12.18 -11.01
CA ALA A 142 17.94 -11.02 -11.01
C ALA A 142 18.09 -10.39 -12.41
N TYR A 143 17.47 -9.23 -12.61
CA TYR A 143 18.08 -8.16 -13.42
C TYR A 143 17.45 -6.82 -13.06
N LEU A 144 18.15 -6.04 -12.26
CA LEU A 144 18.11 -4.59 -12.11
C LEU A 144 19.33 -4.26 -11.24
N LEU A 145 20.06 -3.19 -11.56
CA LEU A 145 21.14 -2.52 -10.79
C LEU A 145 22.57 -2.57 -11.37
N ASP A 146 22.73 -2.22 -12.64
CA ASP A 146 23.93 -1.56 -13.17
C ASP A 146 23.37 -0.57 -14.21
N GLU A 147 23.46 0.75 -14.14
CA GLU A 147 24.49 1.66 -13.62
C GLU A 147 23.81 2.97 -13.14
N ILE A 148 23.86 3.27 -11.85
CA ILE A 148 23.65 4.64 -11.34
C ILE A 148 24.94 5.00 -10.61
N ASP A 149 25.58 6.09 -11.02
CA ASP A 149 26.74 6.64 -10.31
C ASP A 149 26.27 7.30 -9.00
N LEU A 150 26.35 6.51 -7.94
CA LEU A 150 25.95 6.87 -6.57
C LEU A 150 26.81 7.99 -5.98
N SER A 151 28.00 8.26 -6.55
CA SER A 151 28.92 9.28 -6.03
C SER A 151 28.47 10.72 -6.36
N ALA A 152 27.63 10.89 -7.38
CA ALA A 152 27.08 12.20 -7.75
C ALA A 152 25.91 12.64 -6.86
N LEU A 153 25.23 11.70 -6.18
CA LEU A 153 24.06 11.97 -5.34
C LEU A 153 24.40 12.75 -4.05
N ASP A 154 25.58 12.52 -3.47
CA ASP A 154 26.01 13.16 -2.22
C ASP A 154 26.18 14.69 -2.35
N SER A 155 26.46 15.19 -3.57
CA SER A 155 26.73 16.62 -3.81
C SER A 155 25.47 17.49 -3.89
N LEU A 156 24.27 16.89 -3.96
CA LEU A 156 23.01 17.59 -4.21
C LEU A 156 22.24 17.99 -2.95
N GLY A 157 22.73 17.67 -1.75
CA GLY A 157 22.09 18.06 -0.49
C GLY A 157 20.65 17.58 -0.35
N LEU A 158 20.33 16.40 -0.89
CA LEU A 158 19.00 15.81 -0.81
C LEU A 158 18.91 14.87 0.40
N PHE A 159 17.98 15.11 1.33
CA PHE A 159 17.73 14.20 2.45
C PHE A 159 16.93 12.97 1.99
N ILE A 160 17.55 11.78 2.03
CA ILE A 160 16.94 10.48 1.71
C ILE A 160 16.75 9.66 3.00
N PRO A 161 15.54 9.17 3.35
CA PRO A 161 15.33 8.36 4.55
C PRO A 161 15.79 6.90 4.37
N GLY A 162 17.02 6.63 4.81
CA GLY A 162 17.53 5.28 5.10
C GLY A 162 18.26 4.60 3.96
N ASP A 163 19.37 5.20 3.53
CA ASP A 163 20.39 4.51 2.77
C ASP A 163 21.63 4.37 3.67
N GLU A 164 21.92 3.14 4.11
CA GLU A 164 23.27 2.74 4.43
C GLU A 164 23.58 1.53 3.56
N ILE A 165 24.36 1.74 2.50
CA ILE A 165 25.08 0.63 1.90
C ILE A 165 26.13 0.18 2.90
N ARG A 166 26.13 -1.12 3.21
CA ARG A 166 27.34 -1.93 3.32
C ARG A 166 27.00 -3.34 2.86
N ASP A 167 27.39 -3.64 1.62
CA ASP A 167 27.66 -5.01 1.21
C ASP A 167 28.88 -5.49 2.01
N ASP A 168 28.68 -6.57 2.76
CA ASP A 168 29.61 -7.69 2.81
C ASP A 168 28.88 -8.90 3.40
N THR A 169 28.49 -9.78 2.48
CA THR A 169 28.31 -11.23 2.62
C THR A 169 28.58 -11.89 3.99
N VAL A 170 27.53 -12.35 4.69
CA VAL A 170 27.46 -13.71 5.30
C VAL A 170 26.00 -14.17 5.34
N LYS A 171 25.75 -15.35 4.77
CA LYS A 171 24.49 -16.10 4.93
C LYS A 171 24.23 -16.34 6.42
N GLU A 172 23.10 -15.88 6.96
CA GLU A 172 22.56 -16.49 8.17
C GLU A 172 21.05 -16.71 8.08
N GLN A 173 20.70 -17.95 8.40
CA GLN A 173 19.39 -18.55 8.35
C GLN A 173 18.41 -17.76 9.20
N LYS A 174 17.16 -17.59 8.74
CA LYS A 174 16.03 -17.20 9.59
C LYS A 174 15.97 -18.17 10.77
N PRO A 175 16.37 -17.77 12.00
CA PRO A 175 16.20 -18.63 13.15
C PRO A 175 14.70 -18.65 13.44
N ALA A 176 14.16 -19.79 13.84
CA ALA A 176 12.86 -19.82 14.49
C ALA A 176 12.91 -18.80 15.64
N ALA A 177 12.08 -17.75 15.55
CA ALA A 177 12.01 -16.74 16.61
C ALA A 177 11.70 -17.47 17.91
N ASN A 178 12.62 -17.40 18.87
CA ASN A 178 12.42 -17.98 20.19
C ASN A 178 11.35 -17.13 20.88
N ILE A 179 10.08 -17.54 20.74
CA ILE A 179 8.93 -16.77 21.23
C ILE A 179 9.02 -16.69 22.75
N ASP A 180 9.15 -15.47 23.27
CA ASP A 180 9.17 -15.21 24.70
C ASP A 180 7.72 -15.02 25.18
N THR A 181 7.16 -16.09 25.74
CA THR A 181 5.79 -16.11 26.26
C THR A 181 5.62 -15.16 27.46
N LYS A 182 6.68 -14.89 28.23
CA LYS A 182 6.65 -13.98 29.37
C LYS A 182 6.63 -12.53 28.91
N LEU A 183 7.43 -12.19 27.91
CA LEU A 183 7.41 -10.87 27.27
C LEU A 183 6.06 -10.61 26.60
N SER A 184 5.59 -11.56 25.78
CA SER A 184 4.32 -11.46 25.08
C SER A 184 3.15 -11.28 26.06
N SER A 185 3.14 -12.02 27.18
CA SER A 185 2.13 -11.87 28.24
C SER A 185 2.15 -10.49 28.90
N ARG A 186 3.32 -9.88 29.11
CA ARG A 186 3.45 -8.54 29.69
C ARG A 186 2.97 -7.43 28.75
N LEU A 187 3.04 -7.67 27.44
CA LEU A 187 2.72 -6.67 26.43
C LEU A 187 1.28 -6.78 25.90
N LYS A 188 0.51 -7.79 26.32
CA LYS A 188 -0.91 -7.95 26.00
C LYS A 188 -1.69 -6.65 26.12
N GLY A 189 -2.35 -6.25 25.04
CA GLY A 189 -3.17 -5.05 24.93
C GLY A 189 -2.42 -3.75 24.70
N LYS A 190 -1.08 -3.77 24.65
CA LYS A 190 -0.27 -2.57 24.42
C LYS A 190 -0.18 -2.25 22.93
N LEU A 191 -0.16 -0.95 22.69
CA LEU A 191 0.37 -0.38 21.46
C LEU A 191 1.89 -0.26 21.63
N LEU A 192 2.65 -0.65 20.61
CA LEU A 192 4.10 -0.61 20.61
C LEU A 192 4.59 0.24 19.45
N LEU A 193 5.59 1.07 19.72
CA LEU A 193 6.27 1.90 18.73
C LEU A 193 7.64 1.29 18.48
N GLN A 194 7.88 0.84 17.26
CA GLN A 194 9.17 0.30 16.87
C GLN A 194 10.16 1.44 16.68
N VAL A 195 11.01 1.67 17.68
CA VAL A 195 11.90 2.85 17.74
C VAL A 195 13.09 2.73 16.79
N GLU A 196 13.42 1.51 16.38
CA GLU A 196 14.56 1.19 15.51
C GLU A 196 14.14 0.99 14.03
N ASP A 197 12.86 1.18 13.70
CA ASP A 197 12.39 1.11 12.31
C ASP A 197 11.21 2.05 12.06
N ARG A 198 11.55 3.27 11.61
CA ARG A 198 10.65 4.30 11.04
C ARG A 198 9.36 4.58 11.81
N GLY A 199 9.30 4.26 13.11
CA GLY A 199 8.15 4.52 13.97
C GLY A 199 6.91 3.68 13.65
N ARG A 200 7.10 2.43 13.18
CA ARG A 200 5.97 1.50 12.95
C ARG A 200 5.22 1.20 14.24
N ILE A 201 3.91 1.03 14.13
CA ILE A 201 3.01 0.79 15.26
C ILE A 201 2.57 -0.66 15.24
N TRP A 202 2.53 -1.28 16.42
CA TRP A 202 2.07 -2.64 16.61
C TRP A 202 1.02 -2.69 17.72
N TYR A 203 0.01 -3.54 17.57
CA TYR A 203 -0.96 -3.87 18.61
C TYR A 203 -0.74 -5.32 19.04
N VAL A 204 -0.56 -5.55 20.34
CA VAL A 204 -0.50 -6.90 20.90
C VAL A 204 -1.89 -7.30 21.38
N ASN A 205 -2.52 -8.27 20.74
CA ASN A 205 -3.88 -8.68 21.09
C ASN A 205 -3.92 -9.30 22.51
N PRO A 206 -4.82 -8.84 23.41
CA PRO A 206 -4.90 -9.36 24.77
C PRO A 206 -5.25 -10.85 24.87
N ASP A 207 -5.98 -11.38 23.88
CA ASP A 207 -6.54 -12.73 23.96
C ASP A 207 -5.47 -13.78 23.66
N ASP A 208 -4.74 -13.65 22.54
CA ASP A 208 -3.75 -14.61 22.07
C ASP A 208 -2.28 -14.17 22.29
N SER A 209 -2.03 -12.91 22.70
CA SER A 209 -0.67 -12.31 22.82
C SER A 209 0.07 -12.10 21.50
N GLN A 210 -0.61 -12.22 20.37
CA GLN A 210 0.00 -12.03 19.05
C GLN A 210 0.08 -10.54 18.72
N LYS A 211 1.15 -10.13 18.04
CA LYS A 211 1.31 -8.76 17.55
C LYS A 211 0.83 -8.63 16.11
N PHE A 212 0.20 -7.49 15.84
CA PHE A 212 -0.29 -7.08 14.53
C PHE A 212 0.23 -5.69 14.24
N GLU A 213 0.83 -5.49 13.07
CA GLU A 213 1.17 -4.13 12.63
C GLU A 213 -0.12 -3.32 12.48
N VAL A 214 -0.10 -2.04 12.84
CA VAL A 214 -1.22 -1.12 12.64
C VAL A 214 -0.84 -0.11 11.59
N THR A 215 -1.55 -0.14 10.47
CA THR A 215 -1.44 0.80 9.36
C THR A 215 -2.84 1.30 9.00
N PHE A 216 -2.94 2.39 8.23
CA PHE A 216 -4.23 2.80 7.70
C PHE A 216 -4.87 1.71 6.83
N ALA A 217 -4.07 0.94 6.09
CA ALA A 217 -4.56 -0.10 5.19
C ALA A 217 -5.21 -1.28 5.94
N ASN A 218 -4.72 -1.61 7.14
CA ASN A 218 -5.22 -2.77 7.89
C ASN A 218 -6.03 -2.41 9.15
N ALA A 219 -6.22 -1.12 9.47
CA ALA A 219 -6.91 -0.72 10.69
C ALA A 219 -8.35 -1.24 10.74
N LEU A 220 -9.12 -1.13 9.65
CA LEU A 220 -10.49 -1.60 9.61
C LEU A 220 -10.61 -3.13 9.83
N PRO A 221 -9.89 -4.00 9.10
CA PRO A 221 -9.95 -5.44 9.37
C PRO A 221 -9.42 -5.80 10.76
N LEU A 222 -8.41 -5.08 11.27
CA LEU A 222 -7.91 -5.26 12.65
C LEU A 222 -9.02 -4.98 13.68
N PHE A 223 -9.75 -3.86 13.55
CA PHE A 223 -10.85 -3.53 14.45
C PHE A 223 -12.01 -4.52 14.31
N GLN A 224 -12.38 -4.93 13.10
CA GLN A 224 -13.45 -5.91 12.89
C GLN A 224 -13.11 -7.25 13.54
N LYS A 225 -11.84 -7.66 13.52
CA LYS A 225 -11.39 -8.94 14.07
C LYS A 225 -11.25 -8.93 15.59
N PHE A 226 -10.70 -7.85 16.16
CA PHE A 226 -10.27 -7.83 17.56
C PHE A 226 -11.07 -6.90 18.48
N ALA A 227 -11.91 -6.01 17.93
CA ALA A 227 -12.68 -5.11 18.76
C ALA A 227 -13.83 -5.84 19.45
N LEU A 228 -13.99 -5.57 20.75
CA LEU A 228 -15.12 -6.04 21.53
C LEU A 228 -16.32 -5.10 21.32
N GLY A 229 -17.48 -5.65 20.97
CA GLY A 229 -18.73 -4.89 20.93
C GLY A 229 -19.09 -4.32 22.30
N ILE A 230 -19.48 -3.04 22.36
CA ILE A 230 -19.87 -2.36 23.60
C ILE A 230 -21.14 -1.49 23.40
N THR A 231 -22.02 -1.51 24.40
CA THR A 231 -23.24 -0.68 24.44
C THR A 231 -22.92 0.76 24.84
N ASN A 232 -23.81 1.71 24.54
CA ASN A 232 -23.67 3.10 24.93
C ASN A 232 -23.63 3.27 26.46
N LYS A 233 -24.42 2.45 27.17
CA LYS A 233 -24.46 2.44 28.64
C LYS A 233 -23.14 1.99 29.26
N ASP A 234 -22.55 0.93 28.74
CA ASP A 234 -21.29 0.41 29.26
C ASP A 234 -20.11 1.31 28.87
N LEU A 235 -20.12 1.84 27.65
CA LEU A 235 -19.11 2.76 27.15
C LEU A 235 -19.11 4.09 27.93
N SER A 236 -20.27 4.60 28.34
CA SER A 236 -20.35 5.79 29.20
C SER A 236 -19.79 5.54 30.60
N GLY A 237 -19.82 4.30 31.07
CA GLY A 237 -19.17 3.84 32.31
C GLY A 237 -17.64 3.79 32.26
N ILE A 238 -16.99 4.14 31.13
CA ILE A 238 -15.54 4.24 31.02
C ILE A 238 -15.13 5.73 30.99
N PRO A 239 -14.24 6.19 31.88
CA PRO A 239 -13.80 7.58 31.90
C PRO A 239 -13.06 7.99 30.63
N GLN A 240 -13.21 9.25 30.22
CA GLN A 240 -12.35 9.87 29.21
C GLN A 240 -10.96 10.22 29.79
N ASN A 241 -10.00 10.50 28.91
CA ASN A 241 -8.61 10.79 29.29
C ASN A 241 -8.43 12.06 30.13
N ASN A 242 -9.40 12.97 30.11
CA ASN A 242 -9.44 14.21 30.88
C ASN A 242 -10.19 14.09 32.22
N GLU A 243 -10.77 12.92 32.53
CA GLU A 243 -11.59 12.73 33.72
C GLU A 243 -10.83 12.04 34.85
N ALA A 244 -11.01 12.50 36.09
CA ALA A 244 -10.25 12.06 37.27
C ALA A 244 -10.97 10.98 38.12
N TRP A 245 -11.62 10.00 37.49
CA TRP A 245 -12.25 8.87 38.19
C TRP A 245 -11.87 7.52 37.56
N THR A 246 -12.02 6.44 38.32
CA THR A 246 -11.73 5.06 37.88
C THR A 246 -13.01 4.26 37.77
N SER A 247 -13.09 3.36 36.78
CA SER A 247 -14.24 2.47 36.64
C SER A 247 -13.83 1.00 36.61
N SER A 248 -14.67 0.13 37.18
CA SER A 248 -14.47 -1.31 37.17
C SER A 248 -14.45 -1.86 35.73
N ILE A 249 -15.34 -1.35 34.88
CA ILE A 249 -15.39 -1.72 33.46
C ILE A 249 -14.16 -1.24 32.68
N GLY A 250 -13.69 0.00 32.91
CA GLY A 250 -12.47 0.52 32.30
C GLY A 250 -11.24 -0.28 32.74
N ASN A 251 -11.19 -0.68 34.02
CA ASN A 251 -10.14 -1.55 34.52
C ASN A 251 -10.14 -2.94 33.89
N ARG A 252 -11.32 -3.52 33.66
CA ARG A 252 -11.47 -4.83 33.02
C ARG A 252 -11.11 -4.82 31.53
N LEU A 253 -11.31 -3.69 30.85
CA LEU A 253 -11.14 -3.57 29.40
C LEU A 253 -9.81 -2.94 28.98
N LYS A 254 -8.85 -2.77 29.90
CA LYS A 254 -7.53 -2.19 29.58
C LYS A 254 -6.87 -2.91 28.40
N GLY A 255 -6.37 -2.11 27.46
CA GLY A 255 -5.71 -2.58 26.26
C GLY A 255 -6.64 -3.18 25.20
N LYS A 256 -7.96 -3.13 25.38
CA LYS A 256 -8.93 -3.61 24.38
C LYS A 256 -9.29 -2.53 23.38
N LEU A 257 -9.43 -2.95 22.14
CA LEU A 257 -10.16 -2.23 21.11
C LEU A 257 -11.66 -2.49 21.32
N LEU A 258 -12.49 -1.45 21.17
CA LEU A 258 -13.94 -1.56 21.34
C LEU A 258 -14.66 -1.04 20.10
N LEU A 259 -15.78 -1.67 19.77
CA LEU A 259 -16.69 -1.26 18.71
C LEU A 259 -18.04 -0.87 19.32
N GLN A 260 -18.44 0.37 19.14
CA GLN A 260 -19.73 0.87 19.64
C GLN A 260 -20.85 0.39 18.73
N VAL A 261 -21.59 -0.63 19.18
CA VAL A 261 -22.58 -1.31 18.33
C VAL A 261 -23.87 -0.51 18.14
N GLU A 262 -24.17 0.42 19.05
CA GLU A 262 -25.39 1.24 19.04
C GLU A 262 -25.17 2.63 18.41
N ASP A 263 -23.97 2.91 17.89
CA ASP A 263 -23.67 4.18 17.21
C ASP A 263 -22.68 3.98 16.06
N LYS A 264 -23.20 3.50 14.93
CA LYS A 264 -22.52 3.41 13.61
C LYS A 264 -21.14 2.74 13.62
N GLY A 265 -20.83 1.91 14.62
CA GLY A 265 -19.55 1.21 14.72
C GLY A 265 -18.37 2.13 15.02
N ARG A 266 -18.54 3.19 15.82
CA ARG A 266 -17.41 4.00 16.30
C ARG A 266 -16.40 3.13 17.06
N ILE A 267 -15.13 3.44 16.89
CA ILE A 267 -14.02 2.64 17.41
C ILE A 267 -13.38 3.35 18.59
N TRP A 268 -13.04 2.58 19.61
CA TRP A 268 -12.40 3.07 20.83
C TRP A 268 -11.22 2.20 21.22
N TYR A 269 -10.26 2.79 21.91
CA TYR A 269 -9.19 2.07 22.62
C TYR A 269 -9.25 2.41 24.10
N VAL A 270 -9.13 1.41 24.97
CA VAL A 270 -9.02 1.64 26.42
C VAL A 270 -7.54 1.53 26.81
N ASP A 271 -6.96 2.60 27.32
CA ASP A 271 -5.56 2.59 27.75
C ASP A 271 -5.34 1.84 29.07
N PHE A 272 -4.08 1.73 29.51
CA PHE A 272 -3.73 1.05 30.76
C PHE A 272 -4.06 1.85 32.03
N ASN A 273 -4.47 3.11 31.89
CA ASN A 273 -5.07 3.90 32.96
C ASN A 273 -6.59 3.66 33.07
N GLY A 274 -7.16 2.81 32.20
CA GLY A 274 -8.58 2.50 32.15
C GLY A 274 -9.41 3.62 31.52
N LYS A 275 -8.80 4.47 30.70
CA LYS A 275 -9.45 5.59 30.01
C LYS A 275 -9.77 5.22 28.57
N LYS A 276 -10.93 5.64 28.06
CA LYS A 276 -11.32 5.46 26.66
C LYS A 276 -10.78 6.60 25.78
N TRP A 277 -10.36 6.23 24.58
CA TRP A 277 -9.92 7.14 23.51
C TRP A 277 -10.70 6.80 22.25
N GLU A 278 -11.31 7.80 21.62
CA GLU A 278 -11.97 7.62 20.32
C GLU A 278 -10.93 7.52 19.21
N VAL A 279 -11.05 6.50 18.37
CA VAL A 279 -10.16 6.26 17.25
C VAL A 279 -10.88 6.58 15.95
N THR A 280 -10.33 7.52 15.19
CA THR A 280 -10.83 7.95 13.89
C THR A 280 -9.72 7.85 12.84
N TRP A 281 -10.09 7.82 11.56
CA TRP A 281 -9.10 7.84 10.48
C TRP A 281 -8.16 9.05 10.53
N ALA A 282 -8.64 10.19 11.02
CA ALA A 282 -7.83 11.40 11.11
C ALA A 282 -6.81 11.34 12.26
N ASN A 283 -7.10 10.62 13.36
CA ASN A 283 -6.26 10.61 14.56
C ASN A 283 -5.50 9.29 14.79
N LEU A 284 -5.78 8.22 14.03
CA LEU A 284 -5.31 6.86 14.30
C LEU A 284 -3.81 6.78 14.58
N MET A 285 -2.97 7.21 13.64
CA MET A 285 -1.51 7.09 13.79
C MET A 285 -0.97 7.95 14.93
N GLY A 286 -1.39 9.22 15.01
CA GLY A 286 -0.94 10.13 16.06
C GLY A 286 -1.38 9.70 17.46
N LEU A 287 -2.61 9.21 17.60
CA LEU A 287 -3.14 8.67 18.86
C LEU A 287 -2.37 7.42 19.27
N PHE A 288 -2.15 6.49 18.33
CA PHE A 288 -1.49 5.23 18.66
C PHE A 288 -0.02 5.43 18.98
N GLN A 289 0.69 6.31 18.26
CA GLN A 289 2.06 6.71 18.61
C GLN A 289 2.13 7.32 20.02
N LYS A 290 1.20 8.22 20.35
CA LYS A 290 1.13 8.87 21.66
C LYS A 290 0.95 7.88 22.81
N LEU A 291 0.16 6.82 22.59
CA LEU A 291 -0.15 5.82 23.61
C LEU A 291 0.79 4.62 23.59
N ALA A 292 1.65 4.51 22.58
CA ALA A 292 2.52 3.37 22.38
C ALA A 292 3.72 3.37 23.33
N LEU A 293 4.16 2.17 23.69
CA LEU A 293 5.42 1.92 24.37
C LEU A 293 6.52 1.68 23.33
N GLY A 294 7.65 2.37 23.45
CA GLY A 294 8.82 2.10 22.60
C GLY A 294 9.32 0.66 22.78
N ILE A 295 9.64 -0.01 21.67
CA ILE A 295 10.20 -1.37 21.66
C ILE A 295 11.31 -1.50 20.61
N THR A 296 12.37 -2.25 20.94
CA THR A 296 13.47 -2.59 20.03
C THR A 296 13.06 -3.73 19.10
N ASN A 297 13.76 -3.88 17.99
CA ASN A 297 13.56 -4.97 17.04
C ASN A 297 13.83 -6.33 17.71
N ALA A 298 14.85 -6.39 18.56
CA ALA A 298 15.22 -7.60 19.29
C ALA A 298 14.08 -8.12 20.19
N ASP A 299 13.39 -7.24 20.92
CA ASP A 299 12.28 -7.63 21.78
C ASP A 299 10.98 -7.82 21.01
N LEU A 300 10.72 -6.98 20.00
CA LEU A 300 9.55 -7.11 19.13
C LEU A 300 9.53 -8.46 18.42
N ASN A 301 10.68 -8.96 17.96
CA ASN A 301 10.81 -10.24 17.25
C ASN A 301 10.53 -11.46 18.14
N LYS A 302 10.56 -11.32 19.47
CA LYS A 302 10.22 -12.39 20.41
C LYS A 302 8.71 -12.55 20.63
N ILE A 303 7.89 -11.67 20.05
CA ILE A 303 6.42 -11.74 20.09
C ILE A 303 5.94 -12.40 18.81
N GLU A 304 5.00 -13.34 18.90
CA GLU A 304 4.43 -13.99 17.72
C GLU A 304 3.76 -12.97 16.81
N VAL A 305 4.11 -12.97 15.52
CA VAL A 305 3.52 -12.09 14.51
C VAL A 305 2.59 -12.90 13.62
N VAL A 306 1.38 -12.39 13.40
CA VAL A 306 0.41 -13.01 12.51
C VAL A 306 -0.09 -11.96 11.52
N SER A 307 -0.16 -12.33 10.25
CA SER A 307 -0.78 -11.48 9.22
C SER A 307 -2.30 -11.49 9.39
N LEU A 308 -2.91 -10.32 9.21
CA LEU A 308 -4.35 -10.23 9.03
C LEU A 308 -4.68 -10.75 7.62
N GLU A 309 -4.99 -12.04 7.52
CA GLU A 309 -5.64 -12.62 6.33
C GLU A 309 -7.11 -12.18 6.23
#